data_AF-A0A538E0S3-F1
#
_entry.id   AF-A0A538E0S3-F1
#
_cell.length_a   1.000
_cell.length_b   1.000
_cell.length_c   1.000
_cell.angle_alpha   90.00
_cell.angle_beta   90.00
_cell.angle_gamma   90.00
#
_symmetry.space_group_name_H-M   'P 1'
#
loop_
_entity.id
_entity.type
_entity.pdbx_description
1 polymer ?
#
loop_
_entity_poly.entity_id
_entity_poly.type
_entity_poly.pdbx_seq_one_letter_code
_entity_poly.pdbx_strand_id
1 'polypeptide(L)'
;GAVVKVTTADGRTRVAQLDGGSGHSGKRSFDVFFGLGPAGEKPITAQLSWRDLHGAVHTQQLDLSHGWHNFMLDTTAQEVTAP
;
A
#
# COMPACT_ATOMS: atom_id res chain seq x y z
N GLY A 1 1.13 -6.92 9.83
CA GLY A 1 1.56 -7.07 8.43
C GLY A 1 0.48 -6.51 7.55
N ALA A 2 0.84 -6.06 6.35
CA ALA A 2 -0.09 -5.54 5.35
C ALA A 2 0.25 -6.10 3.97
N VAL A 3 -0.76 -6.34 3.15
CA VAL A 3 -0.63 -6.68 1.74
C VAL A 3 -1.23 -5.54 0.93
N VAL A 4 -0.50 -5.08 -0.07
CA VAL A 4 -0.96 -4.05 -1.00
C VAL A 4 -1.05 -4.67 -2.38
N LYS A 5 -2.24 -4.61 -2.98
CA LYS A 5 -2.49 -5.02 -4.36
C LYS A 5 -2.84 -3.78 -5.18
N VAL A 6 -2.04 -3.48 -6.19
CA VAL A 6 -2.31 -2.39 -7.15
C VAL A 6 -2.78 -2.97 -8.47
N THR A 7 -3.81 -2.37 -9.04
CA THR A 7 -4.18 -2.54 -10.44
C THR A 7 -3.74 -1.29 -11.20
N THR A 8 -2.76 -1.44 -12.09
CA THR A 8 -2.24 -0.35 -12.91
C THR A 8 -3.21 -0.03 -14.05
N ALA A 9 -3.09 1.17 -14.64
CA ALA A 9 -3.98 1.62 -15.69
C ALA A 9 -3.94 0.78 -16.99
N ASP A 10 -2.90 -0.04 -17.19
CA ASP A 10 -2.82 -1.05 -18.25
C ASP A 10 -3.50 -2.39 -17.86
N GLY A 11 -4.24 -2.42 -16.74
CA GLY A 11 -4.99 -3.57 -16.25
C GLY A 11 -4.15 -4.61 -15.51
N ARG A 12 -2.84 -4.38 -15.34
CA ARG A 12 -1.97 -5.36 -14.68
C ARG A 12 -2.09 -5.28 -13.16
N THR A 13 -2.07 -6.43 -12.52
CA THR A 13 -2.00 -6.52 -11.05
C THR A 13 -0.54 -6.62 -10.59
N ARG A 14 -0.25 -5.94 -9.48
CA ARG A 14 1.00 -6.04 -8.72
C ARG A 14 0.66 -6.24 -7.24
N VAL A 15 1.43 -7.07 -6.54
CA VAL A 15 1.23 -7.33 -5.11
C VAL A 15 2.55 -7.16 -4.38
N ALA A 16 2.53 -6.47 -3.25
CA ALA A 16 3.64 -6.37 -2.30
C ALA A 16 3.12 -6.66 -0.90
N GLN A 17 3.99 -7.22 -0.05
CA GLN A 17 3.68 -7.56 1.33
C GLN A 17 4.70 -6.95 2.28
N LEU A 18 4.19 -6.41 3.38
CA LEU A 18 4.93 -5.89 4.51
C LEU A 18 4.64 -6.79 5.71
N ASP A 19 5.65 -7.49 6.19
CA ASP A 19 5.57 -8.18 7.47
C ASP A 19 5.99 -7.20 8.57
N GLY A 20 5.49 -7.35 9.81
CA GLY A 20 5.72 -6.37 10.89
C GLY A 20 7.19 -6.10 11.26
N GLY A 21 8.14 -6.78 10.61
CA GLY A 21 9.58 -6.58 10.70
C GLY A 21 10.29 -6.44 9.33
N SER A 22 9.58 -6.23 8.23
CA SER A 22 10.20 -6.09 6.91
C SER A 22 11.06 -4.84 6.81
N GLY A 23 12.17 -4.96 6.09
CA GLY A 23 12.92 -3.85 5.53
C GLY A 23 14.26 -4.30 4.95
N HIS A 24 14.80 -3.48 4.05
CA HIS A 24 16.01 -3.81 3.29
C HIS A 24 17.26 -3.53 4.15
N SER A 25 18.28 -4.39 4.05
CA SER A 25 19.58 -4.17 4.71
C SER A 25 19.56 -4.15 6.26
N GLY A 26 18.60 -4.82 6.90
CA GLY A 26 18.52 -4.92 8.37
C GLY A 26 17.92 -3.70 9.08
N LYS A 27 17.36 -2.75 8.35
CA LYS A 27 16.52 -1.66 8.88
C LYS A 27 15.05 -1.99 8.65
N ARG A 28 14.16 -1.65 9.59
CA ARG A 28 12.70 -1.75 9.38
C ARG A 28 12.29 -0.68 8.36
N SER A 29 11.66 -1.07 7.26
CA SER A 29 11.05 -0.17 6.27
C SER A 29 9.67 -0.72 5.91
N PHE A 30 8.70 0.18 5.94
CA PHE A 30 7.30 -0.12 5.65
C PHE A 30 6.90 0.42 4.27
N ASP A 31 7.89 0.64 3.40
CA ASP A 31 7.70 1.19 2.07
C ASP A 31 7.56 0.06 1.05
N VAL A 32 6.58 0.17 0.17
CA VAL A 32 6.43 -0.69 -1.00
C VAL A 32 6.43 0.16 -2.26
N PHE A 33 7.14 -0.31 -3.28
CA PHE A 33 7.28 0.39 -4.54
C PHE A 33 6.62 -0.39 -5.65
N PHE A 34 5.70 0.27 -6.36
CA PHE A 34 5.04 -0.29 -7.54
C PHE A 34 5.46 0.50 -8.78
N GLY A 35 6.10 -0.18 -9.73
CA GLY A 35 6.32 0.39 -11.06
C GLY A 35 4.99 0.50 -11.81
N LEU A 36 4.52 1.73 -12.02
CA LEU A 36 3.20 2.00 -12.65
C LEU A 36 3.21 1.91 -14.19
N GLY A 37 4.40 1.84 -14.80
CA GLY A 37 4.54 1.77 -16.25
C GLY A 37 4.21 3.08 -16.98
N PRO A 38 4.08 3.05 -18.33
CA PRO A 38 3.94 4.25 -19.16
C PRO A 38 2.64 5.03 -18.93
N ALA A 39 1.60 4.37 -18.41
CA ALA A 39 0.33 5.00 -18.07
C ALA A 39 0.31 5.55 -16.63
N GLY A 40 1.49 5.70 -16.02
CA GLY A 40 1.68 5.98 -14.60
C GLY A 40 1.13 7.31 -14.10
N GLU A 41 0.65 8.20 -14.97
CA GLU A 41 0.00 9.44 -14.53
C GLU A 41 -1.47 9.27 -14.13
N LYS A 42 -2.13 8.19 -14.59
CA LYS A 42 -3.53 7.92 -14.29
C LYS A 42 -3.70 7.40 -12.86
N PRO A 43 -4.85 7.67 -12.21
CA PRO A 43 -5.16 7.07 -10.93
C PRO A 43 -5.08 5.54 -10.99
N ILE A 44 -4.60 4.95 -9.92
CA ILE A 44 -4.50 3.51 -9.72
C ILE A 44 -5.46 3.07 -8.62
N THR A 45 -6.00 1.87 -8.76
CA THR A 45 -6.79 1.26 -7.69
C THR A 45 -5.87 0.40 -6.82
N ALA A 46 -5.75 0.77 -5.56
CA ALA A 46 -4.99 0.05 -4.54
C ALA A 46 -5.94 -0.63 -3.55
N GLN A 47 -5.79 -1.94 -3.36
CA GLN A 47 -6.45 -2.70 -2.30
C GLN A 47 -5.43 -2.97 -1.20
N LEU A 48 -5.69 -2.46 -0.01
CA LEU A 48 -4.91 -2.72 1.19
C LEU A 48 -5.63 -3.78 2.03
N SER A 49 -4.88 -4.76 2.52
CA SER A 49 -5.36 -5.75 3.48
C SER A 49 -4.38 -5.85 4.64
N TRP A 50 -4.85 -5.66 5.87
CA TRP A 50 -4.00 -5.66 7.07
C TRP A 50 -4.73 -6.24 8.28
N ARG A 51 -3.99 -6.40 9.37
CA ARG A 51 -4.54 -6.73 10.69
C ARG A 51 -4.26 -5.57 11.64
N ASP A 52 -5.28 -5.06 12.32
CA ASP A 52 -5.14 -3.96 13.29
C ASP A 52 -4.54 -4.42 14.63
N LEU A 53 -4.43 -3.49 15.58
CA LEU A 53 -3.88 -3.74 16.91
C LEU A 53 -4.76 -4.65 17.79
N HIS A 54 -6.05 -4.77 17.47
CA HIS A 54 -6.98 -5.70 18.12
C HIS A 54 -7.01 -7.07 17.46
N GLY A 55 -6.23 -7.25 16.39
CA GLY A 55 -6.17 -8.49 15.64
C GLY A 55 -7.30 -8.62 14.60
N ALA A 56 -8.12 -7.60 14.34
CA ALA A 56 -9.14 -7.68 13.31
C ALA A 56 -8.54 -7.51 11.91
N VAL A 57 -9.06 -8.27 10.94
CA VAL A 57 -8.61 -8.22 9.55
C VAL A 57 -9.44 -7.20 8.79
N HIS A 58 -8.76 -6.29 8.10
CA HIS A 58 -9.36 -5.23 7.31
C HIS A 58 -8.99 -5.38 5.84
N THR A 59 -9.88 -4.91 4.97
CA THR A 59 -9.59 -4.73 3.54
C THR A 59 -10.26 -3.46 3.04
N GLN A 60 -9.49 -2.59 2.41
CA GLN A 60 -9.97 -1.30 1.91
C GLN A 60 -9.41 -1.03 0.52
N GLN A 61 -10.28 -0.58 -0.37
CA GLN A 61 -9.91 -0.13 -1.71
C GLN A 61 -9.81 1.39 -1.72
N LEU A 62 -8.77 1.91 -2.37
CA LEU A 62 -8.48 3.33 -2.54
C LEU A 62 -8.13 3.60 -3.99
N ASP A 63 -8.60 4.72 -4.52
CA ASP A 63 -8.11 5.26 -5.80
C ASP A 63 -7.05 6.32 -5.48
N LEU A 64 -5.83 6.07 -5.92
CA LEU A 64 -4.66 6.90 -5.61
C LEU A 64 -4.16 7.56 -6.88
N SER A 65 -3.75 8.82 -6.77
CA SER A 65 -2.93 9.44 -7.79
C SER A 65 -1.57 8.74 -7.88
N HIS A 66 -0.77 9.12 -8.86
CA HIS A 66 0.63 8.72 -8.85
C HIS A 66 1.41 9.44 -7.75
N GLY A 67 2.45 8.81 -7.24
CA GLY A 67 3.36 9.41 -6.27
C GLY A 67 3.42 8.66 -4.94
N TRP A 68 3.86 9.37 -3.92
CA TRP A 68 4.00 8.83 -2.56
C TRP A 68 2.72 9.03 -1.77
N HIS A 69 2.27 7.96 -1.14
CA HIS A 69 1.14 7.95 -0.23
C HIS A 69 1.56 7.25 1.06
N ASN A 70 1.31 7.89 2.21
CA ASN A 70 1.59 7.31 3.51
C ASN A 70 0.26 7.00 4.19
N PHE A 71 0.10 5.79 4.70
CA PHE A 71 -1.12 5.37 5.37
C PHE A 71 -0.84 4.94 6.80
N MET A 72 -1.64 5.47 7.73
CA MET A 72 -1.84 4.84 9.03
C MET A 72 -2.89 3.74 8.88
N LEU A 73 -2.54 2.53 9.30
CA LEU A 73 -3.42 1.36 9.21
C LEU A 73 -3.87 0.96 10.62
N ASP A 74 -5.11 1.30 10.95
CA ASP A 74 -5.78 0.89 12.19
C ASP A 74 -7.14 0.27 11.86
N THR A 75 -8.24 0.81 12.35
CA THR A 75 -9.60 0.37 11.98
C THR A 75 -9.95 0.74 10.53
N THR A 76 -9.26 1.73 9.97
CA THR A 76 -9.31 2.12 8.55
C THR A 76 -7.90 2.42 8.03
N ALA A 77 -7.74 2.47 6.71
CA ALA A 77 -6.56 3.06 6.09
C ALA A 77 -6.78 4.56 5.94
N GLN A 78 -6.02 5.34 6.70
CA GLN A 78 -6.08 6.80 6.65
C GLN A 78 -4.79 7.36 6.05
N GLU A 79 -4.92 8.14 4.99
CA GLU A 79 -3.79 8.86 4.42
C GLU A 79 -3.29 9.92 5.40
N VAL A 80 -2.00 9.96 5.63
CA VAL A 80 -1.34 10.90 6.53
C VAL A 80 -0.22 11.61 5.78
N THR A 81 -0.05 12.90 6.03
CA THR A 81 1.14 13.60 5.56
C THR A 81 2.32 13.13 6.40
N ALA A 82 3.40 12.69 5.78
CA ALA A 82 4.65 12.48 6.52
C ALA A 82 5.07 13.84 7.15
N PRO A 83 5.49 13.86 8.42
CA PRO A 83 5.99 15.09 9.05
C PRO A 83 7.23 15.65 8.35
#